data_AF-A0A7C4FUZ2-F1
#
_entry.id   AF-A0A7C4FUZ2-F1
#
_cell.length_a   1.000
_cell.length_b   1.000
_cell.length_c   1.000
_cell.angle_alpha   90.00
_cell.angle_beta   90.00
_cell.angle_gamma   90.00
#
_symmetry.space_group_name_H-M   'P 1'
#
loop_
_entity.id
_entity.type
_entity.pdbx_description
1 polymer ?
#
loop_
_entity_poly.entity_id
_entity_poly.type
_entity_poly.pdbx_seq_one_letter_code
_entity_poly.pdbx_strand_id
1 'polypeptide(L)'
;MKKKGYFFILDAFIAATIITVSLVTIMNSDVAVEQRTKEYSQVEGITLFLMDTKLEDLNNQYVKSLIANGNITDPRNSVMEQIDWFYYKAKYVCKTLDCSQINYNLSRDLLKNISEPVISQKYGFNYLIIDTSVNSIIYNYSVYNRSLETRSASSFIVINKRISYVKYNQTAVFFPHIVEFSIWTK
;
A
#
# COMPACT_ATOMS: atom_id res chain seq x y z
N MET A 1 -67.38 -24.02 -15.75
CA MET A 1 -66.22 -23.15 -16.09
C MET A 1 -65.33 -22.80 -14.87
N LYS A 2 -65.09 -23.72 -13.91
CA LYS A 2 -64.28 -23.44 -12.69
C LYS A 2 -62.82 -23.94 -12.74
N LYS A 3 -62.39 -24.61 -13.82
CA LYS A 3 -61.04 -25.21 -13.93
C LYS A 3 -59.94 -24.27 -14.44
N LYS A 4 -60.28 -23.07 -14.92
CA LYS A 4 -59.30 -22.11 -15.50
C LYS A 4 -58.47 -21.37 -14.44
N GLY A 5 -59.00 -21.18 -13.22
CA GLY A 5 -58.28 -20.51 -12.13
C GLY A 5 -57.10 -21.30 -11.59
N TYR A 6 -57.16 -22.64 -11.66
CA TYR A 6 -56.05 -23.51 -11.24
C TYR A 6 -54.80 -23.31 -12.08
N PHE A 7 -54.95 -23.14 -13.40
CA PHE A 7 -53.81 -22.87 -14.28
C PHE A 7 -53.19 -21.49 -14.03
N PHE A 8 -54.01 -20.49 -13.70
CA PHE A 8 -53.52 -19.15 -13.34
C PHE A 8 -52.73 -19.16 -12.02
N ILE A 9 -53.23 -19.85 -10.99
CA ILE A 9 -52.54 -19.97 -9.71
C ILE A 9 -51.22 -20.74 -9.86
N LEU A 10 -51.23 -21.80 -10.67
CA LEU A 10 -50.05 -22.62 -10.92
C LEU A 10 -48.96 -21.83 -11.67
N ASP A 11 -49.35 -21.03 -12.67
CA ASP A 11 -48.43 -20.16 -13.40
C ASP A 11 -47.85 -19.05 -12.52
N ALA A 12 -48.69 -18.41 -11.70
CA ALA A 12 -48.25 -17.40 -10.73
C ALA A 12 -47.26 -17.98 -9.69
N PHE A 13 -47.47 -19.23 -9.26
CA PHE A 13 -46.58 -19.90 -8.33
C PHE A 13 -45.22 -20.24 -8.96
N ILE A 14 -45.22 -20.69 -10.21
CA ILE A 14 -43.98 -20.94 -10.97
C ILE A 14 -43.21 -19.63 -11.15
N ALA A 15 -43.88 -18.55 -11.56
CA ALA A 15 -43.27 -17.24 -11.72
C ALA A 15 -42.66 -16.72 -10.40
N ALA A 16 -43.41 -16.82 -9.29
CA ALA A 16 -42.93 -16.40 -7.97
C ALA A 16 -41.69 -17.21 -7.53
N THR A 17 -41.66 -18.51 -7.83
CA THR A 17 -40.52 -19.38 -7.52
C THR A 17 -39.29 -18.97 -8.32
N ILE A 18 -39.44 -18.72 -9.63
CA ILE A 18 -38.34 -18.26 -10.49
C ILE A 18 -37.78 -16.93 -9.99
N ILE A 19 -38.64 -15.97 -9.65
CA ILE A 19 -38.22 -14.65 -9.13
C ILE A 19 -37.48 -14.82 -7.80
N THR A 20 -38.01 -15.63 -6.89
CA THR A 20 -37.41 -15.85 -5.57
C THR A 20 -36.05 -16.52 -5.67
N VAL A 21 -35.94 -17.59 -6.46
CA VAL A 21 -34.65 -18.27 -6.70
C VAL A 21 -33.66 -17.31 -7.32
N SER A 22 -34.05 -16.52 -8.31
CA SER A 22 -33.18 -15.53 -8.97
C SER A 22 -32.66 -14.48 -7.98
N LEU A 23 -33.54 -13.94 -7.12
CA LEU A 23 -33.17 -12.99 -6.07
C LEU A 23 -32.20 -13.61 -5.07
N VAL A 24 -32.49 -14.82 -4.59
CA VAL A 24 -31.61 -15.56 -3.67
C VAL A 24 -30.26 -15.85 -4.32
N THR A 25 -30.21 -16.20 -5.61
CA THR A 25 -28.96 -16.43 -6.34
C THR A 25 -28.14 -15.15 -6.49
N ILE A 26 -28.77 -14.02 -6.83
CA ILE A 26 -28.08 -12.72 -6.93
C ILE A 26 -27.59 -12.24 -5.56
N MET A 27 -28.37 -12.46 -4.50
CA MET A 27 -27.98 -12.07 -3.13
C MET A 27 -26.87 -12.94 -2.56
N ASN A 28 -26.75 -14.19 -3.00
CA ASN A 28 -25.72 -15.14 -2.54
C ASN A 28 -24.57 -15.34 -3.55
N SER A 29 -24.56 -14.66 -4.70
CA SER A 29 -23.41 -14.69 -5.58
C SER A 29 -22.27 -13.91 -4.93
N ASP A 30 -21.33 -14.62 -4.32
CA ASP A 30 -20.17 -14.03 -3.68
C ASP A 30 -19.35 -13.21 -4.69
N VAL A 31 -19.29 -11.90 -4.47
CA VAL A 31 -18.49 -10.92 -5.22
C VAL A 31 -16.99 -11.04 -4.88
N ALA A 32 -16.53 -12.21 -4.44
CA ALA A 32 -15.19 -12.45 -3.92
C ALA A 32 -14.08 -12.25 -4.97
N VAL A 33 -14.43 -12.37 -6.26
CA VAL A 33 -13.48 -12.16 -7.37
C VAL A 33 -13.15 -10.68 -7.58
N GLU A 34 -14.09 -9.75 -7.33
CA GLU A 34 -13.84 -8.31 -7.51
C GLU A 34 -13.05 -7.68 -6.36
N GLN A 35 -13.12 -8.25 -5.15
CA GLN A 35 -12.32 -7.75 -4.03
C GLN A 35 -10.82 -7.90 -4.35
N ARG A 36 -10.36 -9.12 -4.67
CA ARG A 36 -8.93 -9.40 -4.87
C ARG A 36 -8.28 -8.55 -5.95
N THR A 37 -8.99 -8.29 -7.06
CA THR A 37 -8.49 -7.42 -8.15
C THR A 37 -8.41 -5.96 -7.71
N LYS A 38 -9.38 -5.49 -6.91
CA LYS A 38 -9.37 -4.15 -6.33
C LYS A 38 -8.25 -3.96 -5.31
N GLU A 39 -8.01 -4.91 -4.42
CA GLU A 39 -6.90 -4.82 -3.47
C GLU A 39 -5.53 -4.87 -4.17
N TYR A 40 -5.37 -5.71 -5.20
CA TYR A 40 -4.14 -5.72 -6.01
C TYR A 40 -3.91 -4.38 -6.71
N SER A 41 -4.96 -3.83 -7.34
CA SER A 41 -4.91 -2.52 -7.99
C SER A 41 -4.60 -1.39 -7.01
N GLN A 42 -5.09 -1.46 -5.77
CA GLN A 42 -4.73 -0.50 -4.72
C GLN A 42 -3.26 -0.56 -4.36
N VAL A 43 -2.73 -1.76 -4.12
CA VAL A 43 -1.30 -1.94 -3.82
C VAL A 43 -0.42 -1.43 -4.95
N GLU A 44 -0.73 -1.81 -6.19
CA GLU A 44 0.02 -1.37 -7.35
C GLU A 44 -0.08 0.16 -7.54
N GLY A 45 -1.28 0.72 -7.40
CA GLY A 45 -1.51 2.16 -7.50
C GLY A 45 -0.75 2.96 -6.44
N ILE A 46 -0.73 2.50 -5.19
CA ILE A 46 0.06 3.13 -4.12
C ILE A 46 1.55 3.01 -4.41
N THR A 47 2.02 1.83 -4.81
CA THR A 47 3.44 1.64 -5.13
C THR A 47 3.87 2.55 -6.27
N LEU A 48 3.10 2.63 -7.36
CA LEU A 48 3.38 3.54 -8.48
C LEU A 48 3.33 5.00 -8.04
N PHE A 49 2.34 5.38 -7.23
CA PHE A 49 2.27 6.71 -6.65
C PHE A 49 3.53 7.06 -5.84
N LEU A 50 4.02 6.14 -5.00
CA LEU A 50 5.26 6.36 -4.24
C LEU A 50 6.49 6.47 -5.16
N MET A 51 6.53 5.69 -6.24
CA MET A 51 7.65 5.67 -7.19
C MET A 51 7.72 6.91 -8.09
N ASP A 52 6.58 7.37 -8.60
CA ASP A 52 6.54 8.34 -9.69
C ASP A 52 6.21 9.76 -9.21
N THR A 53 5.55 9.90 -8.06
CA THR A 53 5.13 11.22 -7.56
C THR A 53 6.30 11.93 -6.91
N LYS A 54 6.67 13.09 -7.45
CA LYS A 54 7.70 13.95 -6.88
C LYS A 54 7.18 14.70 -5.67
N LEU A 55 8.09 15.04 -4.74
CA LEU A 55 7.73 15.75 -3.52
C LEU A 55 7.23 17.18 -3.79
N GLU A 56 7.75 17.84 -4.83
CA GLU A 56 7.29 19.17 -5.26
C GLU A 56 5.83 19.17 -5.74
N ASP A 57 5.36 18.06 -6.31
CA ASP A 57 4.00 17.91 -6.83
C ASP A 57 2.99 17.59 -5.71
N LEU A 58 3.48 17.24 -4.51
CA LEU A 58 2.62 16.89 -3.38
C LEU A 58 2.10 18.13 -2.65
N ASN A 59 0.78 18.33 -2.70
CA ASN A 59 0.11 19.27 -1.82
C ASN A 59 -0.08 18.71 -0.40
N ASN A 60 1.02 18.44 0.31
CA ASN A 60 1.02 17.90 1.67
C ASN A 60 1.79 18.85 2.62
N GLN A 61 1.15 19.27 3.72
CA GLN A 61 1.73 20.23 4.67
C GLN A 61 3.00 19.70 5.36
N TYR A 62 3.06 18.39 5.63
CA TYR A 62 4.24 17.76 6.22
C TYR A 62 5.43 17.76 5.25
N VAL A 63 5.20 17.48 3.97
CA VAL A 63 6.26 17.57 2.94
C VAL A 63 6.76 19.00 2.80
N LYS A 64 5.84 19.98 2.75
CA LYS A 64 6.18 21.41 2.69
C LYS A 64 7.03 21.85 3.88
N SER A 65 6.74 21.37 5.10
CA SER A 65 7.55 21.71 6.27
C SER A 65 8.94 21.07 6.23
N LEU A 66 9.06 19.83 5.73
CA LEU A 66 10.36 19.18 5.55
C LEU A 66 11.25 19.88 4.53
N ILE A 67 10.66 20.43 3.45
CA ILE A 67 11.39 21.25 2.46
C ILE A 67 11.82 22.57 3.10
N ALA A 68 10.89 23.27 3.77
CA ALA A 68 11.19 24.56 4.41
C ALA A 68 12.27 24.46 5.50
N ASN A 69 12.29 23.35 6.25
CA ASN A 69 13.27 23.09 7.30
C ASN A 69 14.64 22.60 6.75
N GLY A 70 14.78 22.43 5.43
CA GLY A 70 16.01 21.95 4.81
C GLY A 70 16.29 20.45 4.99
N ASN A 71 15.32 19.68 5.51
CA ASN A 71 15.45 18.22 5.63
C ASN A 71 15.38 17.53 4.26
N ILE A 72 14.58 18.08 3.34
CA ILE A 72 14.51 17.68 1.92
C ILE A 72 15.27 18.73 1.10
N THR A 73 16.36 18.32 0.48
CA THR A 73 17.23 19.21 -0.32
C THR A 73 16.91 19.19 -1.81
N ASP A 74 16.41 18.07 -2.34
CA ASP A 74 15.96 17.96 -3.73
C ASP A 74 14.48 17.55 -3.75
N PRO A 75 13.55 18.49 -3.97
CA PRO A 75 12.11 18.18 -3.99
C PRO A 75 11.68 17.47 -5.29
N ARG A 76 12.58 17.29 -6.26
CA ARG A 76 12.31 16.55 -7.50
C ARG A 76 12.43 15.03 -7.31
N ASN A 77 12.94 14.58 -6.17
CA ASN A 77 12.92 13.17 -5.79
C ASN A 77 11.47 12.69 -5.69
N SER A 78 11.23 11.43 -6.06
CA SER A 78 9.98 10.79 -5.74
C SER A 78 9.84 10.52 -4.24
N VAL A 79 8.62 10.20 -3.79
CA VAL A 79 8.37 9.83 -2.40
C VAL A 79 9.24 8.64 -1.99
N MET A 80 9.30 7.60 -2.82
CA MET A 80 10.09 6.40 -2.60
C MET A 80 11.58 6.73 -2.53
N GLU A 81 12.10 7.48 -3.51
CA GLU A 81 13.52 7.91 -3.52
C GLU A 81 13.88 8.68 -2.25
N GLN A 82 12.97 9.51 -1.72
CA GLN A 82 13.20 10.29 -0.52
C GLN A 82 13.11 9.49 0.78
N ILE A 83 12.17 8.54 0.87
CA ILE A 83 12.09 7.59 1.99
C ILE A 83 13.41 6.82 2.10
N ASP A 84 13.92 6.38 0.96
CA ASP A 84 15.14 5.59 0.88
C ASP A 84 16.39 6.45 1.08
N TRP A 85 16.37 7.72 0.69
CA TRP A 85 17.44 8.67 1.01
C TRP A 85 17.56 8.91 2.51
N PHE A 86 16.43 9.03 3.23
CA PHE A 86 16.46 9.11 4.68
C PHE A 86 17.00 7.82 5.32
N TYR A 87 16.56 6.65 4.85
CA TYR A 87 17.12 5.37 5.30
C TYR A 87 18.64 5.30 5.06
N TYR A 88 19.09 5.66 3.87
CA TYR A 88 20.50 5.67 3.51
C TYR A 88 21.31 6.61 4.40
N LYS A 89 20.82 7.84 4.62
CA LYS A 89 21.45 8.80 5.53
C LYS A 89 21.59 8.22 6.93
N ALA A 90 20.52 7.59 7.44
CA ALA A 90 20.51 6.99 8.77
C ALA A 90 21.58 5.89 8.92
N LYS A 91 21.74 5.06 7.90
CA LYS A 91 22.59 3.86 7.96
C LYS A 91 24.05 4.10 7.61
N TYR A 92 24.33 4.96 6.62
CA TYR A 92 25.67 5.09 6.03
C TYR A 92 26.31 6.47 6.19
N VAL A 93 25.52 7.52 6.36
CA VAL A 93 26.04 8.91 6.42
C VAL A 93 26.15 9.39 7.86
N CYS A 94 25.16 9.08 8.70
CA CYS A 94 25.13 9.49 10.09
C CYS A 94 26.24 8.81 10.90
N LYS A 95 27.03 9.62 11.62
CA LYS A 95 28.11 9.13 12.50
C LYS A 95 27.66 8.93 13.96
N THR A 96 26.50 9.46 14.33
CA THR A 96 25.95 9.43 15.70
C THR A 96 24.59 8.73 15.71
N LEU A 97 24.25 8.10 16.83
CA LEU A 97 22.95 7.44 17.03
C LEU A 97 21.78 8.43 16.83
N ASP A 98 21.88 9.65 17.36
CA ASP A 98 20.82 10.65 17.26
C ASP A 98 20.50 11.03 15.81
N CYS A 99 21.54 11.35 15.01
CA CYS A 99 21.40 11.57 13.57
C CYS A 99 20.70 10.39 12.86
N SER A 100 21.12 9.16 13.19
CA SER A 100 20.55 7.95 12.59
C SER A 100 19.06 7.83 12.92
N GLN A 101 18.70 7.99 14.21
CA GLN A 101 17.33 7.89 14.67
C GLN A 101 16.43 8.98 14.07
N ILE A 102 16.93 10.21 13.95
CA ILE A 102 16.21 11.31 13.30
C ILE A 102 15.88 10.94 11.85
N ASN A 103 16.85 10.43 11.09
CA ASN A 103 16.60 10.07 9.69
C ASN A 103 15.68 8.85 9.54
N TYR A 104 15.78 7.84 10.42
CA TYR A 104 14.80 6.76 10.46
C TYR A 104 13.38 7.26 10.77
N ASN A 105 13.25 8.19 11.72
CA ASN A 105 11.96 8.81 12.02
C ASN A 105 11.42 9.62 10.84
N LEU A 106 12.26 10.39 10.14
CA LEU A 106 11.87 11.14 8.94
C LEU A 106 11.36 10.21 7.83
N SER A 107 12.03 9.08 7.60
CA SER A 107 11.61 8.05 6.64
C SER A 107 10.22 7.48 7.00
N ARG A 108 10.05 7.06 8.25
CA ARG A 108 8.77 6.55 8.78
C ARG A 108 7.65 7.59 8.68
N ASP A 109 7.91 8.80 9.15
CA ASP A 109 6.91 9.84 9.30
C ASP A 109 6.51 10.41 7.92
N LEU A 110 7.43 10.46 6.95
CA LEU A 110 7.11 10.77 5.55
C LEU A 110 6.13 9.74 4.98
N LEU A 111 6.47 8.46 5.09
CA LEU A 111 5.60 7.40 4.60
C LEU A 111 4.24 7.45 5.29
N LYS A 112 4.20 7.57 6.62
CA LYS A 112 2.95 7.65 7.39
C LYS A 112 2.06 8.80 6.94
N ASN A 113 2.59 10.02 6.85
CA ASN A 113 1.79 11.20 6.49
C ASN A 113 1.25 11.16 5.05
N ILE A 114 1.91 10.42 4.16
CA ILE A 114 1.50 10.28 2.77
C ILE A 114 0.51 9.11 2.60
N SER A 115 0.74 7.99 3.28
CA SER A 115 -0.02 6.76 3.08
C SER A 115 -1.29 6.66 3.93
N GLU A 116 -1.31 7.18 5.16
CA GLU A 116 -2.49 7.08 6.05
C GLU A 116 -3.76 7.72 5.46
N PRO A 117 -3.71 8.88 4.78
CA PRO A 117 -4.90 9.46 4.16
C PRO A 117 -5.43 8.66 2.95
N VAL A 118 -4.57 7.86 2.30
CA VAL A 118 -4.88 7.15 1.06
C VAL A 118 -5.32 5.71 1.33
N ILE A 119 -4.69 5.04 2.29
CA ILE A 119 -4.95 3.64 2.59
C ILE A 119 -6.04 3.55 3.66
N SER A 120 -7.21 3.05 3.28
CA SER A 120 -8.33 2.83 4.19
C SER A 120 -7.92 2.12 5.48
N GLN A 121 -8.43 2.60 6.62
CA GLN A 121 -8.14 2.07 7.96
C GLN A 121 -8.57 0.61 8.17
N LYS A 122 -9.34 0.02 7.25
CA LYS A 122 -9.69 -1.41 7.28
C LYS A 122 -8.55 -2.34 6.87
N TYR A 123 -7.47 -1.80 6.30
CA TYR A 123 -6.33 -2.58 5.85
C TYR A 123 -5.10 -2.38 6.76
N GLY A 124 -4.41 -3.47 7.06
CA GLY A 124 -3.04 -3.41 7.55
C GLY A 124 -2.08 -3.20 6.37
N PHE A 125 -0.98 -2.49 6.59
CA PHE A 125 0.05 -2.36 5.56
C PHE A 125 1.44 -2.21 6.14
N ASN A 126 2.44 -2.61 5.36
CA ASN A 126 3.85 -2.55 5.73
C ASN A 126 4.68 -2.17 4.51
N TYR A 127 5.66 -1.30 4.75
CA TYR A 127 6.72 -0.96 3.81
C TYR A 127 8.06 -1.39 4.38
N LEU A 128 8.72 -2.31 3.67
CA LEU A 128 9.99 -2.90 4.04
C LEU A 128 11.07 -2.50 3.03
N ILE A 129 12.22 -2.09 3.53
CA ILE A 129 13.46 -1.99 2.77
C ILE A 129 14.25 -3.28 3.02
N ILE A 130 14.47 -4.04 1.96
CA ILE A 130 15.26 -5.28 1.95
C ILE A 130 16.63 -4.95 1.37
N ASP A 131 17.61 -4.84 2.25
CA ASP A 131 18.99 -4.51 1.90
C ASP A 131 19.90 -5.74 1.99
N THR A 132 20.76 -5.90 0.99
CA THR A 132 21.71 -7.01 0.92
C THR A 132 23.12 -6.46 1.17
N SER A 133 23.69 -6.77 2.32
CA SER A 133 25.04 -6.28 2.66
C SER A 133 26.14 -7.08 1.97
N VAL A 134 27.39 -6.63 2.14
CA VAL A 134 28.62 -7.15 1.50
C VAL A 134 28.88 -8.66 1.71
N ASN A 135 28.15 -9.32 2.62
CA ASN A 135 28.26 -10.77 2.87
C ASN A 135 26.98 -11.56 2.53
N SER A 136 26.12 -11.05 1.64
CA SER A 136 24.81 -11.66 1.32
C SER A 136 23.85 -11.77 2.51
N ILE A 137 24.13 -11.08 3.61
CA ILE A 137 23.22 -10.99 4.75
C ILE A 137 22.10 -10.01 4.37
N ILE A 138 20.86 -10.52 4.44
CA ILE A 138 19.64 -9.78 4.13
C ILE A 138 19.16 -9.08 5.41
N TYR A 139 19.07 -7.74 5.35
CA TYR A 139 18.50 -6.92 6.40
C TYR A 139 17.13 -6.41 5.97
N ASN A 140 16.09 -6.78 6.71
CA ASN A 140 14.74 -6.29 6.51
C ASN A 140 14.50 -5.13 7.48
N TYR A 141 14.45 -3.91 6.96
CA TYR A 141 14.10 -2.74 7.72
C TYR A 141 12.64 -2.37 7.49
N SER A 142 11.83 -2.41 8.56
CA SER A 142 10.44 -1.96 8.52
C SER A 142 10.39 -0.45 8.67
N VAL A 143 10.14 0.26 7.56
CA VAL A 143 9.99 1.73 7.57
C VAL A 143 8.72 2.10 8.33
N TYR A 144 7.60 1.47 7.98
CA TYR A 144 6.32 1.69 8.65
C TYR A 144 5.47 0.43 8.59
N ASN A 145 4.78 0.14 9.69
CA ASN A 145 3.85 -0.97 9.80
C ASN A 145 2.60 -0.49 10.53
N ARG A 146 1.47 -0.49 9.81
CA ARG A 146 0.13 -0.34 10.40
C ARG A 146 -0.46 -1.72 10.60
N SER A 147 -0.48 -2.17 11.85
CA SER A 147 -1.07 -3.47 12.20
C SER A 147 -2.51 -3.28 12.70
N LEU A 148 -3.45 -3.97 12.04
CA LEU A 148 -4.80 -4.22 12.55
C LEU A 148 -4.87 -5.60 13.23
N GLU A 149 -4.14 -6.57 12.70
CA GLU A 149 -3.84 -7.91 13.25
C GLU A 149 -2.44 -8.34 12.80
N THR A 150 -1.93 -9.47 13.33
CA THR A 150 -0.66 -10.04 12.87
C THR A 150 -0.78 -10.45 11.40
N ARG A 151 0.21 -10.08 10.57
CA ARG A 151 0.27 -10.44 9.13
C ARG A 151 0.06 -11.95 8.89
N SER A 152 0.37 -12.80 9.87
CA SER A 152 0.18 -14.26 9.79
C SER A 152 -1.26 -14.72 10.00
N ALA A 153 -2.14 -13.89 10.56
CA ALA A 153 -3.54 -14.20 10.82
C ALA A 153 -4.49 -13.66 9.73
N SER A 154 -3.99 -12.88 8.77
CA SER A 154 -4.81 -12.29 7.71
C SER A 154 -5.36 -13.35 6.75
N SER A 155 -6.62 -13.20 6.35
CA SER A 155 -7.22 -14.02 5.29
C SER A 155 -6.60 -13.78 3.91
N PHE A 156 -5.99 -12.61 3.69
CA PHE A 156 -5.43 -12.22 2.41
C PHE A 156 -4.29 -11.20 2.55
N ILE A 157 -3.23 -11.39 1.75
CA ILE A 157 -2.05 -10.52 1.68
C ILE A 157 -1.70 -10.27 0.22
N VAL A 158 -1.54 -9.01 -0.15
CA VAL A 158 -0.93 -8.60 -1.42
C VAL A 158 0.44 -8.03 -1.14
N ILE A 159 1.40 -8.43 -1.96
CA ILE A 159 2.80 -7.99 -1.86
C ILE A 159 3.23 -7.47 -3.22
N ASN A 160 3.82 -6.28 -3.24
CA ASN A 160 4.44 -5.69 -4.41
C ASN A 160 5.90 -5.35 -4.09
N LYS A 161 6.80 -5.83 -4.94
CA LYS A 161 8.24 -5.60 -4.82
C LYS A 161 8.73 -4.72 -5.96
N ARG A 162 9.58 -3.76 -5.63
CA ARG A 162 10.22 -2.85 -6.59
C ARG A 162 11.68 -2.66 -6.23
N ILE A 163 12.49 -2.35 -7.23
CA ILE A 163 13.86 -1.90 -7.01
C ILE A 163 13.80 -0.39 -6.83
N SER A 164 14.34 0.09 -5.72
CA SER A 164 14.56 1.50 -5.50
C SER A 164 16.05 1.79 -5.40
N TYR A 165 16.42 3.01 -5.78
CA TYR A 165 17.79 3.47 -5.81
C TYR A 165 17.82 4.96 -5.52
N VAL A 166 18.89 5.41 -4.88
CA VAL A 166 19.05 6.84 -4.58
C VAL A 166 20.05 7.45 -5.55
N LYS A 167 19.66 8.56 -6.17
CA LYS A 167 20.56 9.38 -6.99
C LYS A 167 21.25 10.40 -6.08
N TYR A 168 22.57 10.33 -6.02
CA TYR A 168 23.39 11.37 -5.38
C TYR A 168 24.01 12.25 -6.47
N ASN A 169 23.79 13.56 -6.36
CA ASN A 169 24.32 14.57 -7.27
C ASN A 169 24.02 14.27 -8.77
N GLN A 170 22.81 13.80 -9.06
CA GLN A 170 22.25 13.53 -10.40
C GLN A 170 23.01 12.52 -11.28
N THR A 171 24.08 11.90 -10.78
CA THR A 171 25.03 11.11 -11.59
C THR A 171 25.43 9.79 -10.93
N ALA A 172 25.46 9.73 -9.60
CA ALA A 172 25.80 8.51 -8.89
C ALA A 172 24.53 7.79 -8.42
N VAL A 173 24.32 6.57 -8.91
CA VAL A 173 23.28 5.66 -8.42
C VAL A 173 23.86 4.83 -7.30
N PHE A 174 23.25 4.93 -6.12
CA PHE A 174 23.71 4.26 -4.92
C PHE A 174 22.66 3.26 -4.43
N PHE A 175 23.14 2.07 -4.05
CA PHE A 175 22.43 1.03 -3.30
C PHE A 175 21.05 0.68 -3.88
N PRO A 176 20.99 -0.03 -5.03
CA PRO A 176 19.73 -0.64 -5.45
C PRO A 176 19.31 -1.65 -4.39
N HIS A 177 18.17 -1.42 -3.76
CA HIS A 177 17.59 -2.32 -2.78
C HIS A 177 16.15 -2.63 -3.14
N ILE A 178 15.65 -3.74 -2.61
CA ILE A 178 14.28 -4.16 -2.87
C ILE A 178 13.39 -3.49 -1.82
N VAL A 179 12.43 -2.73 -2.30
CA VAL A 179 11.32 -2.25 -1.50
C VAL A 179 10.18 -3.25 -1.62
N GLU A 180 9.65 -3.71 -0.49
CA GLU A 180 8.43 -4.51 -0.42
C GLU A 180 7.33 -3.68 0.22
N PHE A 181 6.27 -3.41 -0.54
CA PHE A 181 5.03 -2.86 -0.04
C PHE A 181 3.98 -3.96 0.06
N SER A 182 3.34 -4.09 1.21
CA SER A 182 2.35 -5.13 1.46
C SER A 182 1.11 -4.56 2.12
N ILE A 183 -0.06 -5.05 1.70
CA ILE A 183 -1.37 -4.72 2.26
C ILE A 183 -2.08 -6.03 2.60
N TRP A 184 -2.78 -6.06 3.73
CA TRP A 184 -3.59 -7.19 4.15
C TRP A 184 -4.90 -6.74 4.80
N THR A 185 -5.90 -7.63 4.77
CA THR A 185 -7.17 -7.48 5.49
C THR A 185 -7.30 -8.57 6.53
N LYS A 186 -8.12 -8.31 7.55
CA LYS A 186 -8.71 -9.38 8.35
C LYS A 186 -9.54 -10.28 7.46
#